data_AF-A0A2N3DG48-F1
#
_entry.id   AF-A0A2N3DG48-F1
#
_cell.length_a   1.000
_cell.length_b   1.000
_cell.length_c   1.000
_cell.angle_alpha   90.00
_cell.angle_beta   90.00
_cell.angle_gamma   90.00
#
_symmetry.space_group_name_H-M   'P 1'
#
loop_
_entity.id
_entity.type
_entity.pdbx_description
1 polymer ?
#
loop_
_entity_poly.entity_id
_entity_poly.type
_entity_poly.pdbx_seq_one_letter_code
_entity_poly.pdbx_strand_id
1 'polypeptide(L)' 'MSSDPTDTSARRKPRPWTEADDAALIQMIEARHPPGEIARRLHRTVDAIRGRAAQLRLVLPSPLRPWRMGVRRNNNQEK' A
#
# COMPACT_ATOMS: atom_id res chain seq x y z
N MET A 1 27.14 13.19 29.31
CA MET A 1 27.31 13.80 27.97
C MET A 1 27.59 12.68 26.98
N SER A 2 26.55 12.02 26.48
CA SER A 2 26.63 11.10 25.33
C SER A 2 25.34 11.27 24.56
N SER A 3 25.42 11.99 23.46
CA SER A 3 24.31 12.22 22.56
C SER A 3 24.14 10.98 21.71
N ASP A 4 23.08 10.21 21.90
CA ASP A 4 22.54 9.35 20.86
C ASP A 4 21.82 10.24 19.83
N PRO A 5 22.29 10.39 18.58
CA PRO A 5 21.45 10.98 17.54
C PRO A 5 20.46 9.91 17.07
N THR A 6 19.38 9.71 17.83
CA THR A 6 18.26 8.90 17.37
C THR A 6 17.57 9.58 16.19
N ASP A 7 17.49 8.82 15.10
CA ASP A 7 16.38 8.81 14.15
C ASP A 7 15.99 10.18 13.56
N THR A 8 16.70 10.57 12.50
CA THR A 8 16.15 11.53 11.53
C THR A 8 15.06 10.83 10.70
N SER A 9 13.92 10.52 11.33
CA SER A 9 12.68 10.14 10.62
C SER A 9 12.05 11.40 10.04
N ALA A 10 12.76 11.98 9.07
CA ALA A 10 12.18 12.96 8.17
C ALA A 10 11.09 12.23 7.38
N ARG A 11 9.84 12.36 7.82
CA ARG A 11 8.66 11.84 7.13
C ARG A 11 8.71 12.31 5.67
N ARG A 12 9.16 11.43 4.77
CA ARG A 12 9.22 11.69 3.34
C ARG A 12 7.79 12.00 2.89
N LYS A 13 7.55 13.23 2.42
CA LYS A 13 6.25 13.62 1.88
C LYS A 13 5.88 12.63 0.76
N PRO A 14 4.66 12.07 0.75
CA PRO A 14 4.27 11.15 -0.30
C PRO A 14 4.34 11.87 -1.64
N ARG A 15 5.09 11.31 -2.60
CA ARG A 15 5.15 11.84 -3.96
C ARG A 15 3.72 11.90 -4.53
N PRO A 16 3.30 13.01 -5.17
CA PRO A 16 1.96 13.16 -5.72
C PRO A 16 1.66 12.09 -6.78
N TRP A 17 0.37 11.78 -6.95
CA TRP A 17 -0.11 10.96 -8.05
C TRP A 17 -0.18 11.83 -9.31
N THR A 18 0.36 11.32 -10.41
CA THR A 18 0.32 11.97 -11.72
C THR A 18 -0.73 11.28 -12.60
N GLU A 19 -1.24 11.96 -13.61
CA GLU A 19 -2.19 11.36 -14.56
C GLU A 19 -1.59 10.13 -15.27
N ALA A 20 -0.28 10.12 -15.50
CA ALA A 20 0.44 8.97 -16.04
C ALA A 20 0.45 7.78 -15.06
N ASP A 21 0.65 8.03 -13.76
CA ASP A 21 0.53 7.00 -12.72
C ASP A 21 -0.90 6.42 -12.66
N ASP A 22 -1.93 7.27 -12.80
CA ASP A 22 -3.33 6.83 -12.80
C ASP A 22 -3.67 6.00 -14.05
N ALA A 23 -3.22 6.42 -15.23
CA ALA A 23 -3.40 5.65 -16.46
C ALA A 23 -2.70 4.28 -16.39
N ALA A 24 -1.49 4.22 -15.86
CA ALA A 24 -0.77 2.98 -15.64
C ALA A 24 -1.46 2.07 -14.62
N LEU A 25 -2.01 2.66 -13.54
CA LEU A 25 -2.79 1.93 -12.54
C LEU A 25 -4.06 1.32 -13.17
N ILE A 26 -4.82 2.09 -13.96
CA ILE A 26 -6.04 1.63 -14.63
C ILE A 26 -5.73 0.47 -15.58
N GLN A 27 -4.75 0.64 -16.48
CA GLN A 27 -4.37 -0.41 -17.44
C GLN A 27 -3.96 -1.71 -16.74
N MET A 28 -3.21 -1.62 -15.65
CA MET A 28 -2.81 -2.82 -14.90
C MET A 28 -3.98 -3.49 -14.17
N ILE A 29 -4.93 -2.71 -13.65
CA ILE A 29 -6.17 -3.24 -13.04
C ILE A 29 -7.03 -3.94 -14.09
N GLU A 30 -7.19 -3.35 -15.27
CA GLU A 30 -7.93 -3.94 -16.40
C GLU A 30 -7.27 -5.25 -16.87
N ALA A 31 -5.93 -5.27 -16.93
CA ALA A 31 -5.14 -6.48 -17.18
C ALA A 31 -5.15 -7.48 -16.00
N ARG A 32 -5.90 -7.22 -14.92
CA ARG A 32 -6.06 -8.06 -13.72
C ARG A 32 -4.75 -8.35 -12.97
N HIS A 33 -3.76 -7.46 -13.07
CA HIS A 33 -2.54 -7.61 -12.29
C HIS A 33 -2.81 -7.47 -10.79
N PRO A 34 -2.16 -8.29 -9.94
CA PRO A 34 -2.30 -8.16 -8.51
C PRO A 34 -1.68 -6.84 -8.01
N PRO A 35 -2.26 -6.16 -7.01
CA PRO A 35 -1.74 -4.93 -6.43
C PRO A 35 -0.31 -5.00 -5.94
N GLY A 36 0.17 -6.19 -5.54
CA GLY A 36 1.58 -6.39 -5.18
C GLY A 36 2.53 -6.19 -6.36
N GLU A 37 2.13 -6.63 -7.56
CA GLU A 37 2.89 -6.43 -8.79
C GLU A 37 2.78 -4.98 -9.28
N ILE A 38 1.57 -4.41 -9.23
CA ILE A 38 1.33 -2.99 -9.57
C ILE A 38 2.17 -2.07 -8.68
N ALA A 39 2.20 -2.34 -7.38
CA ALA A 39 3.03 -1.63 -6.40
C ALA A 39 4.52 -1.66 -6.76
N ARG A 40 5.05 -2.84 -7.15
CA ARG A 40 6.44 -2.99 -7.58
C ARG A 40 6.72 -2.19 -8.85
N ARG A 41 5.83 -2.25 -9.85
CA ARG A 41 5.99 -1.54 -11.13
C ARG A 41 5.90 -0.02 -10.98
N LEU A 42 4.98 0.47 -10.14
CA LEU A 42 4.82 1.91 -9.87
C LEU A 42 5.77 2.43 -8.78
N HIS A 43 6.63 1.58 -8.22
CA HIS A 43 7.50 1.91 -7.07
C HIS A 43 6.73 2.54 -5.90
N ARG A 44 5.52 2.03 -5.64
CA ARG A 44 4.63 2.46 -4.55
C ARG A 44 4.33 1.31 -3.61
N THR A 45 3.79 1.64 -2.45
CA THR A 45 3.28 0.62 -1.52
C THR A 45 1.90 0.14 -1.98
N VAL A 46 1.58 -1.12 -1.67
CA VAL A 46 0.24 -1.68 -1.92
C VAL A 46 -0.86 -0.85 -1.29
N ASP A 47 -0.58 -0.25 -0.12
CA ASP A 47 -1.52 0.62 0.58
C ASP A 47 -1.79 1.92 -0.19
N ALA A 48 -0.76 2.54 -0.77
CA ALA A 48 -0.92 3.71 -1.63
C ALA A 48 -1.75 3.38 -2.90
N ILE A 49 -1.53 2.20 -3.50
CA ILE A 49 -2.35 1.72 -4.62
C ILE A 49 -3.81 1.58 -4.21
N ARG A 50 -4.08 0.94 -3.06
CA ARG A 50 -5.45 0.76 -2.53
C ARG A 50 -6.13 2.09 -2.25
N GLY A 51 -5.42 3.01 -1.59
CA GLY A 51 -5.92 4.35 -1.29
C GLY A 51 -6.26 5.13 -2.57
N ARG A 52 -5.39 5.07 -3.59
CA ARG A 52 -5.64 5.73 -4.86
C ARG A 52 -6.79 5.11 -5.63
N ALA A 53 -6.85 3.80 -5.71
CA ALA A 53 -7.95 3.12 -6.38
C ALA A 53 -9.29 3.38 -5.68
N ALA A 54 -9.32 3.50 -4.36
CA ALA A 54 -10.52 3.93 -3.64
C ALA A 54 -10.95 5.36 -4.03
N GLN A 55 -10.01 6.29 -4.19
CA GLN A 55 -10.28 7.65 -4.68
C GLN A 55 -10.81 7.65 -6.11
N LEU A 56 -10.26 6.80 -6.97
CA LEU A 56 -10.67 6.64 -8.37
C LEU A 56 -11.90 5.73 -8.55
N ARG A 57 -12.45 5.18 -7.45
CA ARG A 57 -13.56 4.21 -7.45
C ARG A 57 -13.30 2.97 -8.32
N LEU A 58 -12.05 2.54 -8.42
CA LEU A 58 -11.62 1.35 -9.16
C LEU A 58 -11.66 0.10 -8.28
N VAL A 59 -12.10 -1.01 -8.84
CA VAL A 59 -12.11 -2.31 -8.15
C VAL A 59 -10.76 -3.00 -8.38
N LEU A 60 -9.95 -3.07 -7.33
CA LEU A 60 -8.71 -3.84 -7.39
C LEU A 60 -9.00 -5.34 -7.47
N PRO A 61 -8.35 -6.08 -8.40
CA PRO A 61 -8.27 -7.53 -8.28
C PRO A 61 -7.52 -7.83 -6.98
N SER A 62 -8.23 -8.36 -5.98
CA SER A 62 -7.64 -8.68 -4.69
C SER A 62 -7.07 -10.10 -4.74
N PRO A 63 -5.74 -10.29 -4.84
CA PRO A 63 -5.13 -11.62 -4.81
C PRO A 63 -5.27 -12.26 -3.43
N LEU A 64 -5.55 -11.43 -2.41
CA LEU A 64 -5.58 -11.83 -1.02
C LEU A 64 -6.70 -11.07 -0.29
N ARG A 65 -7.93 -11.57 -0.39
CA ARG A 65 -8.88 -11.48 0.73
C ARG A 65 -8.84 -12.74 1.62
N PRO A 66 -7.71 -13.18 2.23
CA PRO A 66 -7.77 -14.17 3.29
C PRO A 66 -8.22 -13.56 4.62
N TRP A 67 -8.47 -12.25 4.74
CA TRP A 67 -8.90 -11.67 6.03
C TRP A 67 -10.40 -11.86 6.35
N ARG A 68 -11.17 -12.57 5.50
CA ARG A 68 -12.40 -13.26 5.97
C ARG A 68 -12.08 -14.60 6.66
N MET A 69 -10.89 -15.16 6.45
CA MET A 69 -10.37 -16.31 7.17
C MET A 69 -9.53 -15.84 8.36
N GLY A 70 -10.21 -15.45 9.43
CA GLY A 70 -9.74 -15.62 10.80
C GLY A 70 -8.36 -15.08 11.18
N VAL A 71 -8.17 -13.76 11.22
CA VAL A 71 -7.25 -13.22 12.25
C VAL A 71 -7.96 -13.35 13.60
N ARG A 72 -7.79 -14.51 14.22
CA ARG A 72 -7.86 -14.61 15.68
C ARG A 72 -6.73 -13.73 16.20
N ARG A 73 -7.09 -12.55 16.70
CA ARG A 73 -6.18 -11.66 17.43
C ARG A 73 -5.90 -12.32 18.77
N ASN A 74 -4.70 -12.86 18.97
CA ASN A 74 -4.25 -13.30 20.29
C ASN A 74 -3.82 -12.06 21.07
N ASN A 75 -4.74 -11.48 21.84
CA ASN A 75 -4.40 -10.58 22.94
C ASN A 75 -3.88 -11.44 24.09
N ASN A 76 -2.56 -11.51 24.29
CA ASN A 76 -1.99 -11.66 25.63
C ASN A 76 -0.51 -11.29 25.65
N GLN A 77 -0.18 -10.15 26.26
CA GLN A 77 1.12 -9.92 26.87
C GLN A 77 0.83 -9.39 28.28
N GLU A 78 0.46 -10.32 29.16
CA GLU A 78 0.56 -10.15 30.62
C GLU A 78 1.78 -10.95 31.09
N LYS A 79 2.82 -10.27 31.53
CA LYS A 79 3.44 -10.38 32.86
C LYS A 79 4.66 -9.48 32.99
#